data_AF-A0AAT9GUG8-F1
#
_entry.id   AF-A0AAT9GUG8-F1
#
_cell.length_a   1.000
_cell.length_b   1.000
_cell.length_c   1.000
_cell.angle_alpha   90.00
_cell.angle_beta   90.00
_cell.angle_gamma   90.00
#
_symmetry.space_group_name_H-M   'P 1'
#
loop_
_entity.id
_entity.type
_entity.pdbx_description
1 polymer ?
#
loop_
_entity_poly.entity_id
_entity_poly.type
_entity_poly.pdbx_seq_one_letter_code
_entity_poly.pdbx_strand_id
1 'polypeptide(L)'
;MIYSERIKFDHFLLKIIKRPELFVPLTYHFHLVEKGERFISLLYPREDIKDVKIEEHLQKFILIYKMTPQEVTYVFDNEKGIKYTITITSNFISDKYLTISIISEKKGFLKSLPISEEHILTHIIENVKYLVNE
;
A
#
# COMPACT_ATOMS: atom_id res chain seq x y z
N MET A 1 4.63 8.88 11.45
CA MET A 1 3.28 9.12 12.03
C MET A 1 2.41 7.97 11.55
N ILE A 2 1.43 7.52 12.33
CA ILE A 2 0.52 6.45 11.89
C ILE A 2 -0.75 7.12 11.36
N TYR A 3 -1.12 6.82 10.12
CA TYR A 3 -2.40 7.21 9.55
C TYR A 3 -3.29 5.99 9.48
N SER A 4 -4.57 6.13 9.82
CA SER A 4 -5.48 5.00 9.84
C SER A 4 -6.91 5.42 9.55
N GLU A 5 -7.63 4.58 8.80
CA GLU A 5 -9.04 4.77 8.48
C GLU A 5 -9.81 3.47 8.74
N ARG A 6 -11.05 3.59 9.24
CA ARG A 6 -11.99 2.47 9.39
C ARG A 6 -12.99 2.47 8.26
N ILE A 7 -13.14 1.32 7.62
CA ILE A 7 -14.10 1.10 6.54
C ILE A 7 -15.02 -0.06 6.87
N LYS A 8 -16.23 -0.03 6.32
CA LYS A 8 -17.18 -1.13 6.49
C LYS A 8 -16.59 -2.40 5.88
N PHE A 9 -16.73 -3.50 6.59
CA PHE A 9 -16.33 -4.81 6.12
C PHE A 9 -17.16 -5.21 4.90
N ASP A 10 -16.48 -5.76 3.91
CA ASP A 10 -17.07 -6.32 2.71
C ASP A 10 -16.29 -7.57 2.26
N HIS A 11 -17.00 -8.63 1.88
CA HIS A 11 -16.38 -9.91 1.49
C HIS A 11 -15.62 -9.84 0.16
N PHE A 12 -16.07 -8.99 -0.77
CA PHE A 12 -15.35 -8.74 -2.01
C PHE A 12 -14.07 -7.96 -1.73
N LEU A 13 -14.12 -6.95 -0.86
CA LEU A 13 -12.94 -6.23 -0.43
C LEU A 13 -11.89 -7.15 0.24
N LEU A 14 -12.34 -8.14 1.02
CA LEU A 14 -11.43 -9.14 1.60
C LEU A 14 -10.68 -9.95 0.54
N LYS A 15 -11.30 -10.25 -0.61
CA LYS A 15 -10.63 -10.96 -1.72
C LYS A 15 -9.54 -10.09 -2.35
N ILE A 16 -9.75 -8.79 -2.42
CA ILE A 16 -8.80 -7.81 -2.95
C ILE A 16 -7.61 -7.67 -1.99
N ILE A 17 -7.88 -7.39 -0.71
CA ILE A 17 -6.86 -7.17 0.31
C ILE A 17 -5.99 -8.41 0.56
N LYS A 18 -6.45 -9.61 0.22
CA LYS A 18 -5.64 -10.84 0.36
C LYS A 18 -4.71 -11.11 -0.81
N ARG A 19 -4.69 -10.27 -1.83
CA ARG A 19 -3.93 -10.52 -3.07
C ARG A 19 -3.07 -9.30 -3.41
N PRO A 20 -1.74 -9.39 -3.32
CA PRO A 20 -0.87 -8.28 -3.69
C PRO A 20 -1.19 -7.69 -5.07
N GLU A 21 -1.45 -8.52 -6.07
CA GLU A 21 -1.79 -8.08 -7.43
C GLU A 21 -3.09 -7.26 -7.54
N LEU A 22 -3.99 -7.36 -6.56
CA LEU A 22 -5.23 -6.58 -6.54
C LEU A 22 -5.16 -5.41 -5.56
N PHE A 23 -4.49 -5.59 -4.41
CA PHE A 23 -4.38 -4.57 -3.38
C PHE A 23 -3.39 -3.46 -3.76
N VAL A 24 -2.23 -3.81 -4.30
CA VAL A 24 -1.15 -2.83 -4.58
C VAL A 24 -1.62 -1.73 -5.55
N PRO A 25 -2.38 -2.03 -6.62
CA PRO A 25 -2.97 -0.99 -7.47
C PRO A 25 -3.84 0.05 -6.73
N LEU A 26 -4.49 -0.32 -5.60
CA LEU A 26 -5.31 0.62 -4.83
C LEU A 26 -4.48 1.76 -4.21
N THR A 27 -3.17 1.58 -4.08
CA THR A 27 -2.26 2.61 -3.58
C THR A 27 -2.02 3.73 -4.60
N TYR A 28 -2.43 3.54 -5.86
CA TYR A 28 -2.18 4.40 -7.02
C TYR A 28 -0.70 4.58 -7.42
N HIS A 29 0.23 4.47 -6.47
CA HIS A 29 1.64 4.80 -6.66
C HIS A 29 2.56 3.58 -6.71
N PHE A 30 2.22 2.48 -6.04
CA PHE A 30 3.00 1.27 -6.11
C PHE A 30 2.49 0.35 -7.23
N HIS A 31 3.41 -0.21 -8.00
CA HIS A 31 3.12 -1.11 -9.09
C HIS A 31 3.99 -2.36 -9.00
N LEU A 32 3.37 -3.54 -9.03
CA LEU A 32 4.09 -4.81 -9.07
C LEU A 32 4.65 -5.05 -10.47
N VAL A 33 5.95 -5.32 -10.56
CA VAL A 33 6.64 -5.57 -11.84
C VAL A 33 7.21 -6.97 -11.97
N GLU A 34 7.42 -7.67 -10.85
CA GLU A 34 7.91 -9.06 -10.87
C GLU A 34 7.28 -9.87 -9.73
N LYS A 35 6.92 -11.12 -10.05
CA LYS A 35 6.38 -12.13 -9.13
C LYS A 35 7.26 -13.38 -9.19
N GLY A 36 8.18 -13.50 -8.23
CA GLY A 36 9.05 -14.66 -8.03
C GLY A 36 9.10 -15.07 -6.57
N GLU A 37 10.28 -15.41 -6.04
CA GLU A 37 10.47 -15.63 -4.59
C GLU A 37 10.24 -14.35 -3.75
N ARG A 38 10.27 -13.18 -4.40
CA ARG A 38 10.00 -11.86 -3.82
C ARG A 38 9.15 -11.06 -4.80
N PHE A 39 8.32 -10.16 -4.27
CA PHE A 39 7.60 -9.18 -5.08
C PHE A 39 8.48 -7.95 -5.26
N ILE A 40 8.70 -7.53 -6.51
CA ILE A 40 9.32 -6.23 -6.80
C ILE A 40 8.21 -5.24 -7.10
N SER A 41 8.26 -4.10 -6.41
CA SER A 41 7.35 -2.97 -6.59
C SER A 41 8.12 -1.74 -7.05
N LEU A 42 7.58 -1.00 -7.99
CA LEU A 42 8.08 0.32 -8.37
C LEU A 42 7.14 1.38 -7.80
N LEU A 43 7.73 2.39 -7.16
CA LEU A 43 7.01 3.58 -6.72
C LEU A 43 7.06 4.64 -7.81
N TYR A 44 5.87 5.08 -8.24
CA TYR A 44 5.66 6.23 -9.08
C TYR A 44 5.11 7.39 -8.23
N PRO A 45 5.95 8.37 -7.83
CA PRO A 45 5.55 9.39 -6.86
C PRO A 45 4.73 10.55 -7.45
N ARG A 46 4.49 10.56 -8.76
CA ARG A 46 3.74 11.63 -9.44
C ARG A 46 2.32 11.16 -9.75
N GLU A 47 1.41 12.12 -9.89
CA GLU A 47 0.04 11.88 -10.36
C GLU A 47 -0.14 12.22 -11.85
N ASP A 48 0.83 12.92 -12.45
CA ASP A 48 0.83 13.26 -13.89
C ASP A 48 1.79 12.36 -14.70
N ILE A 49 1.60 12.35 -16.02
CA ILE A 49 2.45 11.63 -17.00
C ILE A 49 3.44 12.57 -17.71
N LYS A 50 3.62 13.79 -17.23
CA LYS A 50 4.47 14.78 -17.91
C LYS A 50 5.94 14.55 -17.52
N ASP A 51 6.79 14.39 -18.53
CA ASP A 51 8.26 14.29 -18.40
C ASP A 51 8.75 13.10 -17.55
N VAL A 52 8.14 11.93 -17.70
CA VAL A 52 8.54 10.70 -17.00
C VAL A 52 9.74 10.07 -17.67
N LYS A 53 10.94 10.28 -17.11
CA LYS A 53 12.08 9.42 -17.39
C LYS A 53 12.05 8.22 -16.44
N ILE A 54 11.75 7.05 -17.00
CA ILE A 54 11.64 5.75 -16.30
C ILE A 54 12.88 5.47 -15.44
N GLU A 55 14.08 5.87 -15.89
CA GLU A 55 15.34 5.63 -15.18
C GLU A 55 15.68 6.65 -14.08
N GLU A 56 15.07 7.84 -14.06
CA GLU A 56 15.44 8.91 -13.11
C GLU A 56 14.48 9.03 -11.91
N HIS A 57 13.24 8.52 -12.01
CA HIS A 57 12.18 8.81 -11.02
C HIS A 57 11.50 7.61 -10.37
N LEU A 58 11.67 6.40 -10.92
CA LEU A 58 11.10 5.19 -10.34
C LEU A 58 11.98 4.65 -9.21
N GLN A 59 11.39 4.48 -8.03
CA GLN A 59 12.10 3.88 -6.90
C GLN A 59 11.70 2.43 -6.76
N LYS A 60 12.68 1.53 -6.77
CA LYS A 60 12.48 0.11 -6.53
C LYS A 60 12.28 -0.16 -5.04
N PHE A 61 11.25 -0.94 -4.73
CA PHE A 61 10.95 -1.49 -3.42
C PHE A 61 10.83 -3.01 -3.51
N ILE A 62 11.25 -3.69 -2.45
CA ILE A 62 10.91 -5.09 -2.20
C ILE A 62 9.59 -5.08 -1.42
N LEU A 63 8.59 -5.79 -1.94
CA LEU A 63 7.35 -6.02 -1.22
C LEU A 63 7.44 -7.34 -0.44
N ILE A 64 7.24 -7.26 0.87
CA ILE A 64 7.04 -8.39 1.77
C ILE A 64 5.55 -8.42 2.13
N TYR A 65 4.88 -9.51 1.77
CA TYR A 65 3.47 -9.75 2.05
C TYR A 65 3.33 -10.84 3.11
N LYS A 66 2.54 -10.57 4.17
CA LYS A 66 2.21 -11.53 5.22
C LYS A 66 0.71 -11.50 5.50
N MET A 67 0.14 -12.66 5.75
CA MET A 67 -1.27 -12.80 6.10
C MET A 67 -1.42 -13.73 7.30
N THR A 68 -2.19 -13.28 8.28
CA THR A 68 -2.70 -14.08 9.39
C THR A 68 -4.23 -14.08 9.34
N PRO A 69 -4.91 -14.87 10.19
CA PRO A 69 -6.37 -14.85 10.25
C PRO A 69 -6.99 -13.55 10.78
N GLN A 70 -6.21 -12.57 11.25
CA GLN A 70 -6.72 -11.28 11.75
C GLN A 70 -6.07 -10.06 11.09
N GLU A 71 -5.01 -10.28 10.31
CA GLU A 71 -4.18 -9.20 9.78
C GLU A 71 -3.65 -9.55 8.40
N VAL A 72 -3.64 -8.54 7.53
CA VAL A 72 -2.84 -8.55 6.30
C VAL A 72 -1.83 -7.42 6.39
N THR A 73 -0.57 -7.73 6.13
CA THR A 73 0.54 -6.76 6.20
C THR A 73 1.32 -6.73 4.89
N TYR A 74 1.48 -5.52 4.35
CA TYR A 74 2.28 -5.19 3.18
C TYR A 74 3.44 -4.29 3.60
N VAL A 75 4.67 -4.73 3.39
CA VAL A 75 5.87 -3.95 3.68
C VAL A 75 6.61 -3.66 2.40
N PHE A 76 6.66 -2.39 2.00
CA PHE A 76 7.50 -1.91 0.92
C PHE A 76 8.80 -1.40 1.52
N ASP A 77 9.92 -2.05 1.27
CA ASP A 77 11.23 -1.66 1.77
C ASP A 77 12.19 -1.38 0.61
N ASN A 78 12.95 -0.29 0.67
CA ASN A 78 13.96 0.03 -0.34
C ASN A 78 15.36 0.15 0.24
N GLU A 79 16.35 -0.03 -0.62
CA GLU A 79 17.77 0.05 -0.27
C GLU A 79 18.19 1.46 0.17
N LYS A 80 17.39 2.48 -0.16
CA LYS A 80 17.59 3.87 0.28
C LYS A 80 17.15 4.09 1.73
N GLY A 81 16.65 3.06 2.41
CA GLY A 81 16.27 3.07 3.82
C GLY A 81 14.93 3.78 4.06
N ILE A 82 14.03 3.73 3.08
CA ILE A 82 12.63 4.15 3.20
C ILE A 82 11.78 2.89 3.21
N LYS A 83 10.88 2.81 4.18
CA LYS A 83 9.97 1.69 4.34
C LYS A 83 8.55 2.19 4.56
N TYR A 84 7.58 1.60 3.87
CA TYR A 84 6.16 1.78 4.13
C TYR A 84 5.59 0.45 4.61
N THR A 85 4.83 0.48 5.70
CA THR A 85 4.07 -0.67 6.19
C THR A 85 2.60 -0.32 6.16
N ILE A 86 1.84 -1.08 5.37
CA ILE A 86 0.39 -1.00 5.32
C ILE A 86 -0.15 -2.23 6.02
N THR A 87 -0.97 -2.01 7.05
CA THR A 87 -1.58 -3.08 7.84
C THR A 87 -3.09 -2.97 7.75
N ILE A 88 -3.74 -4.08 7.43
CA ILE A 88 -5.19 -4.20 7.45
C ILE A 88 -5.55 -5.17 8.56
N THR A 89 -6.18 -4.66 9.61
CA THR A 89 -6.66 -5.47 10.73
C THR A 89 -8.16 -5.62 10.69
N SER A 90 -8.61 -6.83 11.02
CA SER A 90 -10.02 -7.13 11.29
C SER A 90 -10.12 -8.48 11.96
N ASN A 91 -11.09 -8.64 12.86
CA ASN A 91 -11.56 -9.98 13.15
C ASN A 91 -12.44 -10.42 11.97
N PHE A 92 -11.84 -10.99 10.92
CA PHE A 92 -12.52 -11.35 9.65
C PHE A 92 -13.69 -12.34 9.80
N ILE A 93 -13.97 -12.78 11.04
CA ILE A 93 -15.05 -13.69 11.43
C ILE A 93 -16.23 -12.93 12.08
N SER A 94 -16.00 -11.81 12.75
CA SER A 94 -17.03 -11.13 13.56
C SER A 94 -17.06 -9.60 13.46
N ASP A 95 -16.05 -8.97 12.87
CA ASP A 95 -15.97 -7.52 12.82
C ASP A 95 -16.78 -6.96 11.64
N LYS A 96 -17.52 -5.89 11.89
CA LYS A 96 -18.27 -5.16 10.86
C LYS A 96 -17.37 -4.18 10.10
N TYR A 97 -16.11 -4.05 10.51
CA TYR A 97 -15.17 -3.08 9.97
C TYR A 97 -13.80 -3.70 9.69
N LEU A 98 -13.10 -3.09 8.74
CA LEU A 98 -11.65 -3.23 8.56
C LEU A 98 -10.99 -1.92 8.98
N THR A 99 -9.82 -2.02 9.60
CA THR A 99 -8.97 -0.85 9.82
C THR A 99 -7.76 -0.95 8.91
N ILE A 100 -7.55 0.06 8.08
CA ILE A 100 -6.35 0.18 7.23
C ILE A 100 -5.45 1.22 7.87
N SER A 101 -4.21 0.86 8.17
CA SER A 101 -3.21 1.77 8.70
C SER A 101 -1.95 1.79 7.85
N ILE A 102 -1.31 2.94 7.77
CA ILE A 102 -0.04 3.14 7.07
C ILE A 102 0.92 3.85 8.01
N ILE A 103 2.13 3.31 8.09
CA ILE A 103 3.28 3.92 8.75
C ILE A 103 4.48 3.89 7.80
N SER A 104 5.27 4.95 7.81
CA SER A 104 6.58 4.94 7.17
C SER A 104 7.74 5.06 8.15
N GLU A 105 8.88 4.52 7.75
CA GLU A 105 10.16 4.67 8.41
C GLU A 105 11.18 5.22 7.40
N LYS A 106 12.05 6.13 7.85
CA LYS A 106 13.14 6.67 7.04
C LYS A 106 14.46 6.68 7.81
N LYS A 107 15.52 6.14 7.23
CA LYS A 107 16.88 6.19 7.79
C LYS A 107 17.61 7.44 7.31
N GLY A 108 17.61 8.48 8.14
CA GLY A 108 18.35 9.73 7.93
C GLY A 108 17.47 10.96 8.13
N PHE A 109 17.95 11.94 8.90
CA PHE A 109 17.16 13.11 9.33
C PHE A 109 16.73 14.01 8.16
N LEU A 110 17.55 14.09 7.11
CA LEU A 110 17.34 14.93 5.92
C LEU A 110 16.55 14.26 4.79
N LYS A 111 16.20 12.97 4.92
CA LYS A 111 15.43 12.29 3.86
C LYS A 111 13.97 12.72 3.93
N SER A 112 13.37 13.07 2.81
CA SER A 112 11.90 13.18 2.68
C SER A 112 11.33 11.86 2.19
N LEU A 113 10.08 11.61 2.55
CA LEU A 113 9.32 10.56 1.89
C LEU A 113 8.97 11.03 0.48
N PRO A 114 9.10 10.18 -0.56
CA PRO A 114 8.69 10.53 -1.91
C PRO A 114 7.18 10.81 -1.99
N ILE A 115 6.41 10.21 -1.08
CA ILE A 115 4.96 10.33 -0.96
C ILE A 115 4.56 10.19 0.51
N SER A 116 3.58 10.96 0.97
CA SER A 116 3.09 10.87 2.35
C SER A 116 2.19 9.64 2.54
N GLU A 117 2.19 9.10 3.76
CA GLU A 117 1.34 7.99 4.15
C GLU A 117 -0.15 8.36 4.05
N GLU A 118 -0.51 9.58 4.44
CA GLU A 118 -1.87 10.12 4.30
C GLU A 118 -2.35 10.06 2.86
N HIS A 119 -1.50 10.47 1.91
CA HIS A 119 -1.86 10.48 0.51
C HIS A 119 -2.09 9.08 -0.06
N ILE A 120 -1.22 8.11 0.30
CA ILE A 120 -1.44 6.70 -0.04
C ILE A 120 -2.74 6.19 0.57
N LEU A 121 -3.01 6.52 1.84
CA LEU A 121 -4.23 6.09 2.53
C LEU A 121 -5.47 6.65 1.84
N THR A 122 -5.48 7.94 1.48
CA THR A 122 -6.58 8.55 0.74
C THR A 122 -6.88 7.80 -0.55
N HIS A 123 -5.86 7.50 -1.37
CA HIS A 123 -6.03 6.73 -2.60
C HIS A 123 -6.62 5.34 -2.36
N ILE A 124 -6.13 4.61 -1.35
CA ILE A 124 -6.69 3.29 -1.00
C ILE A 124 -8.17 3.42 -0.64
N ILE A 125 -8.52 4.40 0.20
CA ILE A 125 -9.89 4.58 0.69
C ILE A 125 -10.84 5.01 -0.44
N GLU A 126 -10.41 5.92 -1.32
CA GLU A 126 -11.19 6.35 -2.49
C GLU A 126 -11.41 5.19 -3.46
N ASN A 127 -10.37 4.42 -3.79
CA ASN A 127 -10.49 3.25 -4.66
C ASN A 127 -11.36 2.16 -4.03
N VAL A 128 -11.25 1.92 -2.73
CA VAL A 128 -12.13 0.97 -2.03
C VAL A 128 -13.58 1.46 -2.05
N LYS A 129 -13.85 2.74 -1.78
CA LYS A 129 -15.21 3.30 -1.86
C LYS A 129 -15.77 3.16 -3.27
N TYR A 130 -14.97 3.40 -4.30
CA TYR A 130 -15.37 3.21 -5.69
C TYR A 130 -15.76 1.75 -5.98
N LEU A 131 -14.98 0.79 -5.48
CA LEU A 131 -15.21 -0.65 -5.69
C LEU A 131 -16.39 -1.23 -4.90
N VAL A 132 -16.82 -0.59 -3.82
CA VAL A 132 -17.89 -1.09 -2.94
C VAL A 132 -19.21 -0.34 -3.15
N ASN A 133 -19.19 0.85 -3.74
CA ASN A 133 -20.39 1.66 -4.03
C ASN A 133 -20.96 1.43 -5.45
N GLU A 134 -20.83 0.22 -6.00
CA GLU A 134 -21.70 -0.24 -7.09
C GLU A 134 -23.11 -0.54 -6.60
#